data_AF-A0A953ZE41-F1
#
_entry.id   AF-A0A953ZE41-F1
#
_cell.length_a   1.000
_cell.length_b   1.000
_cell.length_c   1.000
_cell.angle_alpha   90.00
_cell.angle_beta   90.00
_cell.angle_gamma   90.00
#
_symmetry.space_group_name_H-M   'P 1'
#
loop_
_entity.id
_entity.type
_entity.pdbx_description
1 polymer ?
#
loop_
_entity_poly.entity_id
_entity_poly.type
_entity_poly.pdbx_seq_one_letter_code
_entity_poly.pdbx_strand_id
1 'polypeptide(L)'
;VQEWVRRGNPVALKLLPPRRNRRNGPLRIALDKGFHSLVQVLLEAGAPIEEGDYHALYHAVELSRQDLVELLIQHGASVQDVSMQTVIATWDRKLVDLFVANGANLIDDNPIAWGLVNDIRVALGVFKQYVGEYPELRKQIDIALRYHADQGNAKWVALCLWAGADPWSRGPDEAPDWDAPVYDLDNDEEDEDEDYLPTFRTAVELAVLGGHREVLEQKKFLTAPDPSRPASMEFIEYIWWLRDSGIVQLLLVRGHKPTLYKDRCSCLITRLLSTLDRDIFESDRSGGGRRASRDVDSYRAQEQLKMIQLLISEGALWKPKDKDEIKRVRQTLIQMAPKYTYEFVQMVHDHQAASRRDLEELVRTPTMVQILKRRSRQIPALIAGLPEELPTGA
;
A
#
# COMPACT_ATOMS: atom_id res chain seq x y z
N VAL A 1 -53.48 5.72 17.62
CA VAL A 1 -52.87 6.45 16.47
C VAL A 1 -53.80 6.50 15.27
N GLN A 2 -54.32 5.38 14.78
CA GLN A 2 -55.26 5.38 13.63
C GLN A 2 -56.50 6.28 13.85
N GLU A 3 -57.10 6.28 15.05
CA GLU A 3 -58.19 7.21 15.40
C GLU A 3 -57.76 8.69 15.38
N TRP A 4 -56.51 8.98 15.75
CA TRP A 4 -55.94 10.33 15.73
C TRP A 4 -55.75 10.82 14.30
N VAL A 5 -55.23 9.96 13.42
CA VAL A 5 -55.07 10.21 11.97
C VAL A 5 -56.43 10.39 11.30
N ARG A 6 -57.41 9.53 11.60
CA ARG A 6 -58.79 9.65 11.04
C ARG A 6 -59.49 10.96 11.38
N ARG A 7 -59.09 11.62 12.47
CA ARG A 7 -59.58 12.94 12.87
C ARG A 7 -58.87 14.11 12.17
N GLY A 8 -57.93 13.84 11.26
CA GLY A 8 -57.17 14.85 10.53
C GLY A 8 -56.10 15.57 11.37
N ASN A 9 -55.72 15.00 12.52
CA ASN A 9 -54.69 15.60 13.37
C ASN A 9 -53.29 15.43 12.74
N PRO A 10 -52.37 16.38 12.96
CA PRO A 10 -51.03 16.31 12.38
C PRO A 10 -50.24 15.11 12.91
N VAL A 11 -49.51 14.46 12.01
CA VAL A 11 -48.56 13.37 12.29
C VAL A 11 -47.10 13.84 12.30
N ALA A 12 -46.83 15.02 11.75
CA ALA A 12 -45.54 15.71 11.84
C ALA A 12 -45.48 16.59 13.11
N LEU A 13 -44.29 16.79 13.67
CA LEU A 13 -44.10 17.80 14.70
C LEU A 13 -44.22 19.18 14.05
N LYS A 14 -45.01 20.09 14.63
CA LYS A 14 -44.93 21.51 14.24
C LYS A 14 -43.51 21.97 14.57
N LEU A 15 -42.76 22.43 13.57
CA LEU A 15 -41.45 23.07 13.72
C LEU A 15 -41.57 24.21 14.75
N LEU A 16 -41.27 23.91 16.01
CA LEU A 16 -41.14 24.91 17.06
C LEU A 16 -39.70 25.45 17.02
N PRO A 17 -39.49 26.74 17.33
CA PRO A 17 -38.15 27.34 17.31
C PRO A 17 -37.19 26.55 18.21
N PRO A 18 -35.88 26.53 17.87
CA PRO A 18 -34.92 25.59 18.44
C PRO A 18 -34.80 25.78 19.95
N ARG A 19 -35.48 24.93 20.71
CA ARG A 19 -35.18 24.71 22.13
C ARG A 19 -34.23 23.52 22.24
N ARG A 20 -33.27 23.65 23.15
CA ARG A 20 -32.15 22.73 23.46
C ARG A 20 -32.45 21.22 23.50
N ASN A 21 -33.71 20.80 23.56
CA ASN A 21 -34.14 19.42 23.45
C ASN A 21 -35.06 19.25 22.23
N ARG A 22 -34.50 18.80 21.10
CA ARG A 22 -35.26 18.41 19.91
C ARG A 22 -36.22 17.28 20.33
N ARG A 23 -37.54 17.50 20.25
CA ARG A 23 -38.51 16.42 20.48
C ARG A 23 -38.44 15.48 19.28
N ASN A 24 -38.22 14.18 19.51
CA ASN A 24 -38.23 13.18 18.45
C ASN A 24 -39.62 13.16 17.77
N GLY A 25 -39.62 13.16 16.43
CA GLY A 25 -40.80 12.92 15.59
C GLY A 25 -41.55 11.63 15.97
N PRO A 26 -42.88 11.55 15.77
CA PRO A 26 -43.62 10.31 15.98
C PRO A 26 -43.06 9.14 15.14
N LEU A 27 -42.61 9.43 13.92
CA LEU A 27 -41.96 8.44 13.04
C LEU A 27 -40.64 7.94 13.64
N ARG A 28 -39.78 8.85 14.11
CA ARG A 28 -38.52 8.50 14.80
C ARG A 28 -38.76 7.60 16.00
N ILE A 29 -39.73 7.92 16.85
CA ILE A 29 -40.07 7.09 18.02
C ILE A 29 -40.56 5.71 17.58
N ALA A 30 -41.36 5.63 16.51
CA ALA A 30 -41.83 4.35 15.99
C ALA A 30 -40.69 3.48 15.43
N LEU A 31 -39.71 4.10 14.77
CA LEU A 31 -38.49 3.46 14.28
C LEU A 31 -37.56 3.03 15.42
N ASP A 32 -37.32 3.89 16.44
CA ASP A 32 -36.54 3.57 17.65
C ASP A 32 -37.11 2.33 18.37
N LYS A 33 -38.43 2.13 18.31
CA LYS A 33 -39.12 0.97 18.89
C LYS A 33 -39.22 -0.22 17.94
N GLY A 34 -38.88 -0.04 16.67
CA GLY A 34 -38.97 -1.07 15.64
C GLY A 34 -40.41 -1.52 15.35
N PHE A 35 -41.41 -0.67 15.62
CA PHE A 35 -42.82 -1.01 15.52
C PHE A 35 -43.32 -0.84 14.08
N HIS A 36 -43.08 -1.85 13.26
CA HIS A 36 -43.41 -1.88 11.84
C HIS A 36 -44.83 -1.36 11.52
N SER A 37 -45.87 -1.89 12.18
CA SER A 37 -47.26 -1.45 11.94
C SER A 37 -47.52 0.01 12.31
N LEU A 38 -46.81 0.55 13.30
CA LEU A 38 -46.93 1.96 13.66
C LEU A 38 -46.21 2.85 12.64
N VAL A 39 -45.04 2.43 12.17
CA VAL A 39 -44.30 3.10 11.09
C VAL A 39 -45.18 3.17 9.83
N GLN A 40 -45.78 2.05 9.43
CA GLN A 40 -46.68 1.98 8.28
C GLN A 40 -47.86 2.95 8.40
N VAL A 41 -48.58 2.92 9.53
CA VAL A 41 -49.71 3.83 9.78
C VAL A 41 -49.30 5.30 9.73
N LEU A 42 -48.08 5.64 10.17
CA LEU A 42 -47.58 7.01 10.14
C LEU A 42 -47.20 7.43 8.72
N LEU A 43 -46.54 6.57 7.94
CA LEU A 43 -46.17 6.84 6.55
C LEU A 43 -47.40 6.96 5.64
N GLU A 44 -48.39 6.07 5.80
CA GLU A 44 -49.70 6.16 5.11
C GLU A 44 -50.45 7.45 5.45
N ALA A 45 -50.24 8.00 6.66
CA ALA A 45 -50.80 9.27 7.08
C ALA A 45 -50.02 10.50 6.55
N GLY A 46 -48.99 10.30 5.74
CA GLY A 46 -48.15 11.38 5.20
C GLY A 46 -47.16 11.94 6.22
N ALA A 47 -46.71 11.13 7.19
CA ALA A 47 -45.58 11.53 8.03
C ALA A 47 -44.33 11.78 7.17
N PRO A 48 -43.60 12.88 7.38
CA PRO A 48 -42.40 13.16 6.63
C PRO A 48 -41.34 12.09 6.93
N ILE A 49 -40.76 11.51 5.88
CA ILE A 49 -39.65 10.56 5.97
C ILE A 49 -38.42 11.27 6.55
N GLU A 50 -38.20 12.50 6.12
CA GLU A 50 -37.09 13.36 6.52
C GLU A 50 -37.62 14.52 7.40
N GLU A 51 -37.10 14.65 8.64
CA GLU A 51 -37.54 15.69 9.58
C GLU A 51 -36.35 16.41 10.24
N GLY A 52 -36.00 17.60 9.72
CA GLY A 52 -34.82 18.34 10.18
C GLY A 52 -33.54 17.63 9.79
N ASP A 53 -32.66 17.34 10.75
CA ASP A 53 -31.42 16.56 10.53
C ASP A 53 -31.65 15.04 10.65
N TYR A 54 -32.89 14.58 10.86
CA TYR A 54 -33.21 13.17 11.06
C TYR A 54 -33.59 12.49 9.74
N HIS A 55 -32.82 11.45 9.41
CA HIS A 55 -32.98 10.63 8.21
C HIS A 55 -33.55 9.26 8.58
N ALA A 56 -34.82 9.01 8.23
CA ALA A 56 -35.54 7.81 8.65
C ALA A 56 -34.94 6.54 8.03
N LEU A 57 -34.54 6.60 6.74
CA LEU A 57 -33.94 5.46 6.05
C LEU A 57 -32.59 5.10 6.64
N TYR A 58 -31.72 6.09 6.87
CA TYR A 58 -30.42 5.91 7.54
C TYR A 58 -30.60 5.21 8.89
N HIS A 59 -31.56 5.68 9.70
CA HIS A 59 -31.81 5.08 11.01
C HIS A 59 -32.33 3.63 10.92
N ALA A 60 -33.17 3.30 9.93
CA ALA A 60 -33.61 1.93 9.70
C ALA A 60 -32.46 1.00 9.27
N VAL A 61 -31.49 1.53 8.51
CA VAL A 61 -30.24 0.83 8.14
C VAL A 61 -29.35 0.60 9.36
N GLU A 62 -29.16 1.58 10.24
CA GLU A 62 -28.40 1.41 11.49
C GLU A 62 -29.01 0.32 12.39
N LEU A 63 -30.34 0.21 12.41
CA LEU A 63 -31.04 -0.85 13.13
C LEU A 63 -30.95 -2.22 12.43
N SER A 64 -30.40 -2.30 11.21
CA SER A 64 -30.36 -3.50 10.37
C SER A 64 -31.74 -4.16 10.20
N ARG A 65 -32.78 -3.32 10.08
CA ARG A 65 -34.19 -3.76 9.99
C ARG A 65 -34.67 -3.70 8.56
N GLN A 66 -34.40 -4.77 7.80
CA GLN A 66 -34.79 -4.90 6.39
C GLN A 66 -36.27 -4.59 6.15
N ASP A 67 -37.15 -5.03 7.05
CA ASP A 67 -38.60 -4.79 6.96
C ASP A 67 -38.99 -3.30 7.06
N LEU A 68 -38.23 -2.52 7.83
CA LEU A 68 -38.44 -1.08 7.95
C LEU A 68 -37.82 -0.32 6.77
N VAL A 69 -36.69 -0.79 6.27
CA VAL A 69 -36.04 -0.24 5.07
C VAL A 69 -36.92 -0.43 3.84
N GLU A 70 -37.43 -1.63 3.60
CA GLU A 70 -38.37 -1.92 2.50
C GLU A 70 -39.61 -1.02 2.58
N LEU A 71 -40.17 -0.87 3.77
CA LEU A 71 -41.34 -0.02 3.99
C LEU A 71 -41.05 1.46 3.71
N LEU A 72 -39.90 1.98 4.14
CA LEU A 72 -39.52 3.37 3.89
C LEU A 72 -39.26 3.63 2.40
N ILE A 73 -38.58 2.71 1.69
CA ILE A 73 -38.36 2.81 0.24
C ILE A 73 -39.70 2.80 -0.51
N GLN A 74 -40.64 1.92 -0.14
CA GLN A 74 -41.98 1.87 -0.75
C GLN A 74 -42.76 3.19 -0.59
N HIS A 75 -42.50 3.94 0.47
CA HIS A 75 -43.13 5.24 0.73
C HIS A 75 -42.33 6.45 0.19
N GLY A 76 -41.27 6.20 -0.61
CA GLY A 76 -40.54 7.24 -1.34
C GLY A 76 -39.22 7.69 -0.73
N ALA A 77 -38.66 6.94 0.24
CA ALA A 77 -37.30 7.18 0.69
C ALA A 77 -36.29 6.89 -0.43
N SER A 78 -35.36 7.82 -0.67
CA SER A 78 -34.32 7.65 -1.68
C SER A 78 -33.16 6.83 -1.12
N VAL A 79 -32.77 5.76 -1.82
CA VAL A 79 -31.61 4.94 -1.43
C VAL A 79 -30.29 5.69 -1.54
N GLN A 80 -30.24 6.81 -2.28
CA GLN A 80 -29.04 7.64 -2.41
C GLN A 80 -28.80 8.53 -1.19
N ASP A 81 -29.79 8.67 -0.30
CA ASP A 81 -29.66 9.47 0.92
C ASP A 81 -28.83 8.73 1.99
N VAL A 82 -28.52 7.45 1.75
CA VAL A 82 -27.68 6.62 2.62
C VAL A 82 -26.48 6.13 1.83
N SER A 83 -25.27 6.46 2.30
CA SER A 83 -24.04 5.95 1.70
C SER A 83 -24.00 4.42 1.70
N MET A 84 -23.56 3.84 0.58
CA MET A 84 -23.35 2.39 0.49
C MET A 84 -22.30 1.87 1.47
N GLN A 85 -21.37 2.72 1.95
CA GLN A 85 -20.45 2.36 3.02
C GLN A 85 -21.21 2.01 4.31
N THR A 86 -22.19 2.84 4.71
CA THR A 86 -23.07 2.58 5.87
C THR A 86 -23.85 1.29 5.69
N VAL A 87 -24.38 1.04 4.49
CA VAL A 87 -25.14 -0.19 4.21
C VAL A 87 -24.23 -1.41 4.32
N ILE A 88 -23.02 -1.36 3.76
CA ILE A 88 -22.03 -2.45 3.87
C ILE A 88 -21.57 -2.65 5.32
N ALA A 89 -21.47 -1.57 6.11
CA ALA A 89 -21.12 -1.58 7.52
C ALA A 89 -22.13 -2.35 8.41
N THR A 90 -23.33 -2.66 7.91
CA THR A 90 -24.32 -3.50 8.62
C THR A 90 -24.00 -4.99 8.57
N TRP A 91 -23.09 -5.42 7.68
CA TRP A 91 -22.78 -6.84 7.42
C TRP A 91 -24.01 -7.67 6.95
N ASP A 92 -25.11 -7.02 6.55
CA ASP A 92 -26.28 -7.70 6.02
C ASP A 92 -26.25 -7.73 4.49
N ARG A 93 -26.02 -8.93 3.95
CA ARG A 93 -26.03 -9.16 2.51
C ARG A 93 -27.37 -8.78 1.87
N LYS A 94 -28.48 -9.17 2.48
CA LYS A 94 -29.81 -8.95 1.90
C LYS A 94 -30.13 -7.47 1.81
N LEU A 95 -29.68 -6.72 2.82
CA LEU A 95 -29.82 -5.27 2.83
C LEU A 95 -29.03 -4.63 1.69
N VAL A 96 -27.77 -5.04 1.47
CA VAL A 96 -26.99 -4.56 0.32
C VAL A 96 -27.69 -4.87 -1.01
N ASP A 97 -28.14 -6.11 -1.20
CA ASP A 97 -28.83 -6.52 -2.43
C ASP A 97 -30.14 -5.72 -2.65
N LEU A 98 -30.87 -5.41 -1.56
CA LEU A 98 -32.05 -4.54 -1.60
C LEU A 98 -31.72 -3.13 -2.09
N PHE A 99 -30.66 -2.53 -1.55
CA PHE A 99 -30.21 -1.18 -1.95
C PHE A 99 -29.81 -1.13 -3.42
N VAL A 100 -29.01 -2.10 -3.87
CA VAL A 100 -28.58 -2.19 -5.28
C VAL A 100 -29.77 -2.41 -6.21
N ALA A 101 -30.72 -3.28 -5.84
CA ALA A 101 -31.94 -3.51 -6.61
C ALA A 101 -32.84 -2.25 -6.76
N ASN A 102 -32.72 -1.30 -5.83
CA ASN A 102 -33.42 -0.01 -5.86
C ASN A 102 -32.57 1.13 -6.42
N GLY A 103 -31.41 0.83 -7.03
CA GLY A 103 -30.60 1.79 -7.77
C GLY A 103 -29.48 2.48 -6.98
N ALA A 104 -29.09 1.97 -5.81
CA ALA A 104 -27.96 2.51 -5.06
C ALA A 104 -26.64 2.38 -5.84
N ASN A 105 -25.79 3.41 -5.76
CA ASN A 105 -24.52 3.43 -6.50
C ASN A 105 -23.41 2.65 -5.76
N LEU A 106 -22.78 1.69 -6.45
CA LEU A 106 -21.64 0.92 -5.93
C LEU A 106 -20.28 1.47 -6.35
N ILE A 107 -20.25 2.53 -7.17
CA ILE A 107 -19.04 3.09 -7.78
C ILE A 107 -18.54 4.32 -7.02
N ASP A 108 -19.42 5.31 -6.83
CA ASP A 108 -19.07 6.57 -6.16
C ASP A 108 -18.64 6.31 -4.71
N ASP A 109 -17.65 7.06 -4.23
CA ASP A 109 -17.04 6.93 -2.88
C ASP A 109 -16.44 5.55 -2.55
N ASN A 110 -16.21 4.72 -3.57
CA ASN A 110 -15.57 3.41 -3.49
C ASN A 110 -16.03 2.51 -2.31
N PRO A 111 -17.35 2.24 -2.16
CA PRO A 111 -17.91 1.57 -0.98
C PRO A 111 -17.42 0.13 -0.81
N ILE A 112 -17.12 -0.57 -1.91
CA ILE A 112 -16.55 -1.91 -1.86
C ILE A 112 -15.10 -1.87 -1.36
N ALA A 113 -14.31 -0.91 -1.84
CA ALA A 113 -12.94 -0.73 -1.33
C ALA A 113 -12.96 -0.42 0.16
N TRP A 114 -13.81 0.51 0.62
CA TRP A 114 -13.99 0.82 2.03
C TRP A 114 -14.31 -0.43 2.86
N GLY A 115 -15.29 -1.22 2.41
CA GLY A 115 -15.70 -2.44 3.12
C GLY A 115 -14.59 -3.48 3.17
N LEU A 116 -13.83 -3.66 2.08
CA LEU A 116 -12.71 -4.61 2.04
C LEU A 116 -11.51 -4.14 2.87
N VAL A 117 -11.23 -2.84 2.93
CA VAL A 117 -10.21 -2.23 3.79
C VAL A 117 -10.56 -2.43 5.27
N ASN A 118 -11.85 -2.34 5.63
CA ASN A 118 -12.35 -2.58 6.98
C ASN A 118 -12.69 -4.06 7.27
N ASP A 119 -12.13 -5.00 6.51
CA ASP A 119 -12.28 -6.44 6.70
C ASP A 119 -13.74 -6.96 6.66
N ILE A 120 -14.64 -6.24 5.99
CA ILE A 120 -16.05 -6.60 5.87
C ILE A 120 -16.21 -7.63 4.75
N ARG A 121 -16.30 -8.90 5.14
CA ARG A 121 -16.39 -10.04 4.19
C ARG A 121 -17.59 -9.96 3.24
N VAL A 122 -18.66 -9.27 3.63
CA VAL A 122 -19.83 -9.06 2.77
C VAL A 122 -19.45 -8.30 1.49
N ALA A 123 -18.59 -7.28 1.59
CA ALA A 123 -18.12 -6.51 0.44
C ALA A 123 -17.48 -7.38 -0.64
N LEU A 124 -16.74 -8.44 -0.24
CA LEU A 124 -16.15 -9.40 -1.18
C LEU A 124 -17.22 -10.19 -1.96
N GLY A 125 -18.30 -10.57 -1.28
CA GLY A 125 -19.44 -11.21 -1.94
C GLY A 125 -20.16 -10.24 -2.88
N VAL A 126 -20.25 -8.95 -2.53
CA VAL A 126 -20.93 -7.91 -3.34
C VAL A 126 -20.13 -7.71 -4.60
N PHE A 127 -18.82 -7.48 -4.46
CA PHE A 127 -17.89 -7.42 -5.57
C PHE A 127 -18.06 -8.60 -6.54
N LYS A 128 -18.00 -9.85 -6.04
CA LYS A 128 -18.06 -11.02 -6.93
C LYS A 128 -19.38 -11.19 -7.67
N GLN A 129 -20.48 -10.74 -7.09
CA GLN A 129 -21.77 -10.78 -7.77
C GLN A 129 -21.85 -9.71 -8.87
N TYR A 130 -21.43 -8.48 -8.55
CA TYR A 130 -21.71 -7.31 -9.38
C TYR A 130 -20.57 -6.91 -10.32
N VAL A 131 -19.35 -7.45 -10.18
CA VAL A 131 -18.20 -7.11 -11.06
C VAL A 131 -18.43 -7.44 -12.54
N GLY A 132 -19.35 -8.37 -12.84
CA GLY A 132 -19.74 -8.67 -14.23
C GLY A 132 -20.61 -7.58 -14.86
N GLU A 133 -21.45 -6.93 -14.05
CA GLU A 133 -22.34 -5.83 -14.46
C GLU A 133 -21.63 -4.48 -14.39
N TYR A 134 -20.72 -4.32 -13.43
CA TYR A 134 -19.97 -3.10 -13.15
C TYR A 134 -18.45 -3.38 -13.16
N PRO A 135 -17.78 -3.38 -14.32
CA PRO A 135 -16.35 -3.63 -14.44
C PRO A 135 -15.47 -2.65 -13.64
N GLU A 136 -15.96 -1.43 -13.40
CA GLU A 136 -15.29 -0.38 -12.63
C GLU A 136 -14.98 -0.81 -11.19
N LEU A 137 -15.75 -1.76 -10.64
CA LEU A 137 -15.49 -2.34 -9.32
C LEU A 137 -14.10 -2.98 -9.21
N ARG A 138 -13.47 -3.34 -10.33
CA ARG A 138 -12.09 -3.85 -10.35
C ARG A 138 -11.11 -2.85 -9.74
N LYS A 139 -11.30 -1.55 -9.97
CA LYS A 139 -10.46 -0.50 -9.37
C LYS A 139 -10.56 -0.53 -7.84
N GLN A 140 -11.75 -0.80 -7.30
CA GLN A 140 -11.99 -0.85 -5.86
C GLN A 140 -11.32 -2.05 -5.18
N ILE A 141 -11.32 -3.22 -5.82
CA ILE A 141 -10.60 -4.37 -5.24
C ILE A 141 -9.08 -4.19 -5.31
N ASP A 142 -8.57 -3.47 -6.31
CA ASP A 142 -7.14 -3.14 -6.41
C ASP A 142 -6.72 -2.13 -5.32
N ILE A 143 -7.59 -1.18 -4.94
CA ILE A 143 -7.38 -0.31 -3.76
C ILE A 143 -7.23 -1.16 -2.50
N ALA A 144 -8.17 -2.09 -2.26
CA ALA A 144 -8.11 -2.96 -1.09
C ALA A 144 -6.87 -3.85 -1.10
N LEU A 145 -6.46 -4.37 -2.27
CA LEU A 145 -5.25 -5.17 -2.41
C LEU A 145 -3.99 -4.37 -2.02
N ARG A 146 -3.88 -3.11 -2.48
CA ARG A 146 -2.76 -2.22 -2.11
C ARG A 146 -2.71 -1.97 -0.62
N TYR A 147 -3.84 -1.60 -0.01
CA TYR A 147 -3.94 -1.40 1.44
C TYR A 147 -3.47 -2.64 2.23
N HIS A 148 -4.03 -3.82 1.91
CA HIS A 148 -3.66 -5.05 2.61
C HIS A 148 -2.23 -5.49 2.35
N ALA A 149 -1.67 -5.16 1.18
CA ALA A 149 -0.26 -5.39 0.88
C ALA A 149 0.66 -4.48 1.70
N ASP A 150 0.32 -3.20 1.87
CA ASP A 150 1.04 -2.25 2.71
C ASP A 150 0.97 -2.59 4.20
N GLN A 151 -0.16 -3.12 4.67
CA GLN A 151 -0.33 -3.57 6.05
C GLN A 151 0.26 -4.98 6.32
N GLY A 152 0.68 -5.70 5.28
CA GLY A 152 1.20 -7.07 5.41
C GLY A 152 0.15 -8.13 5.69
N ASN A 153 -1.13 -7.87 5.41
CA ASN A 153 -2.25 -8.75 5.70
C ASN A 153 -2.38 -9.87 4.65
N ALA A 154 -1.56 -10.92 4.79
CA ALA A 154 -1.49 -12.04 3.85
C ALA A 154 -2.85 -12.70 3.58
N LYS A 155 -3.72 -12.80 4.59
CA LYS A 155 -5.07 -13.38 4.44
C LYS A 155 -5.92 -12.59 3.46
N TRP A 156 -5.98 -11.27 3.60
CA TRP A 156 -6.81 -10.43 2.74
C TRP A 156 -6.20 -10.19 1.37
N VAL A 157 -4.87 -10.16 1.27
CA VAL A 157 -4.19 -10.24 -0.03
C VAL A 157 -4.64 -11.50 -0.78
N ALA A 158 -4.60 -12.67 -0.14
CA ALA A 158 -5.02 -13.91 -0.78
C ALA A 158 -6.50 -13.88 -1.23
N LEU A 159 -7.38 -13.27 -0.42
CA LEU A 159 -8.80 -13.12 -0.75
C LEU A 159 -9.02 -12.16 -1.93
N CYS A 160 -8.31 -11.02 -1.97
CA CYS A 160 -8.39 -10.07 -3.08
C CYS A 160 -7.89 -10.69 -4.38
N LEU A 161 -6.77 -11.44 -4.34
CA LEU A 161 -6.25 -12.19 -5.49
C LEU A 161 -7.22 -13.28 -5.95
N TRP A 162 -7.87 -13.97 -5.02
CA TRP A 162 -8.88 -14.97 -5.34
C TRP A 162 -10.10 -14.35 -6.04
N ALA A 163 -10.46 -13.12 -5.67
CA ALA A 163 -11.54 -12.38 -6.30
C ALA A 163 -11.13 -11.72 -7.64
N GLY A 164 -9.83 -11.61 -7.92
CA GLY A 164 -9.31 -11.20 -9.23
C GLY A 164 -8.71 -9.80 -9.29
N ALA A 165 -8.23 -9.29 -8.15
CA ALA A 165 -7.43 -8.07 -8.08
C ALA A 165 -6.10 -8.21 -8.82
N ASP A 166 -5.60 -7.12 -9.42
CA ASP A 166 -4.30 -7.05 -10.09
C ASP A 166 -3.23 -6.47 -9.15
N PRO A 167 -2.21 -7.26 -8.73
CA PRO A 167 -1.10 -6.79 -7.90
C PRO A 167 -0.32 -5.62 -8.48
N TRP A 168 -0.37 -5.46 -9.80
CA TRP A 168 0.40 -4.48 -10.55
C TRP A 168 -0.40 -3.24 -10.93
N SER A 169 -1.68 -3.13 -10.51
CA SER A 169 -2.44 -1.90 -10.69
C SER A 169 -1.83 -0.79 -9.85
N ARG A 170 -1.41 0.30 -10.50
CA ARG A 170 -0.99 1.53 -9.81
C ARG A 170 -2.19 2.26 -9.22
N GLY A 171 -1.96 2.89 -8.09
CA GLY A 171 -2.90 3.81 -7.45
C GLY A 171 -2.21 4.51 -6.28
N PRO A 172 -2.91 5.40 -5.57
CA PRO A 172 -2.36 6.07 -4.39
C PRO A 172 -1.88 5.04 -3.35
N ASP A 173 -0.79 5.37 -2.67
CA ASP A 173 -0.17 4.56 -1.61
C ASP A 173 -1.14 4.37 -0.44
N GLU A 174 -1.82 5.45 -0.04
CA GLU A 174 -2.79 5.43 1.05
C GLU A 174 -4.18 5.06 0.52
N ALA A 175 -4.95 4.32 1.33
CA ALA A 175 -6.38 4.21 1.06
C ALA A 175 -6.98 5.62 1.02
N PRO A 176 -8.06 5.85 0.24
CA PRO A 176 -8.75 7.13 0.26
C PRO A 176 -8.98 7.55 1.70
N ASP A 177 -8.67 8.81 2.04
CA ASP A 177 -9.17 9.36 3.29
C ASP A 177 -10.69 9.40 3.15
N TRP A 178 -11.35 8.41 3.74
CA TRP A 178 -12.78 8.19 3.65
C TRP A 178 -13.58 9.32 4.29
N ASP A 179 -12.93 10.16 5.11
CA ASP A 179 -13.50 11.34 5.75
C ASP A 179 -13.10 12.65 5.04
N ALA A 180 -12.20 12.61 4.04
CA ALA A 180 -11.81 13.77 3.24
C ALA A 180 -12.77 14.01 2.07
N PRO A 181 -12.98 15.28 1.65
CA PRO A 181 -13.70 15.57 0.41
C PRO A 181 -12.99 14.94 -0.79
N VAL A 182 -13.78 14.38 -1.72
CA VAL A 182 -13.28 13.74 -2.95
C VAL A 182 -12.47 14.77 -3.75
N TYR A 183 -11.14 14.58 -3.82
CA TYR A 183 -10.30 15.33 -4.75
C TYR A 183 -10.65 14.89 -6.17
N ASP A 184 -11.07 15.84 -7.00
CA ASP A 184 -11.28 15.62 -8.43
C ASP A 184 -9.91 15.47 -9.10
N LEU A 185 -9.50 14.21 -9.35
CA LEU A 185 -8.23 13.88 -9.99
C LEU A 185 -8.14 14.34 -11.45
N ASP A 186 -9.25 14.80 -12.06
CA ASP A 186 -9.29 15.35 -13.42
C ASP A 186 -9.24 16.89 -13.43
N ASN A 187 -9.28 17.55 -12.27
CA ASN A 187 -9.19 19.00 -12.18
C ASN A 187 -7.72 19.41 -12.05
N ASP A 188 -7.08 19.69 -13.19
CA ASP A 188 -5.73 20.29 -13.33
C ASP A 188 -5.67 21.74 -12.80
N GLU A 189 -6.43 22.09 -11.76
CA GLU A 189 -6.13 23.32 -11.01
C GLU A 189 -4.92 22.99 -10.15
N GLU A 190 -3.75 23.44 -10.64
CA GLU A 190 -2.47 23.47 -9.94
C GLU A 190 -2.65 24.19 -8.59
N ASP A 191 -3.13 23.48 -7.58
CA ASP A 191 -3.02 23.92 -6.20
C ASP A 191 -1.53 23.95 -5.86
N GLU A 192 -1.01 25.15 -5.64
CA GLU A 192 0.41 25.49 -5.39
C GLU A 192 1.00 24.87 -4.10
N ASP A 193 0.29 23.95 -3.44
CA ASP A 193 0.80 23.16 -2.31
C ASP A 193 1.53 21.90 -2.85
N GLU A 194 2.71 22.13 -3.40
CA GLU A 194 3.64 21.15 -4.02
C GLU A 194 4.15 20.04 -3.06
N ASP A 195 3.65 19.95 -1.82
CA ASP A 195 4.18 19.10 -0.74
C ASP A 195 3.46 17.74 -0.57
N TYR A 196 2.36 17.47 -1.26
CA TYR A 196 1.62 16.20 -1.10
C TYR A 196 1.04 15.64 -2.40
N LEU A 197 1.88 15.46 -3.43
CA LEU A 197 1.50 14.60 -4.54
C LEU A 197 1.47 13.14 -4.05
N PRO A 198 0.32 12.44 -4.09
CA PRO A 198 0.27 11.04 -3.68
C PRO A 198 1.21 10.23 -4.57
N THR A 199 2.12 9.49 -3.96
CA THR A 199 2.95 8.56 -4.73
C THR A 199 2.06 7.43 -5.23
N PHE A 200 2.18 7.08 -6.52
CA PHE A 200 1.39 6.01 -7.13
C PHE A 200 2.19 4.71 -7.20
N ARG A 201 1.87 3.75 -6.32
CA ARG A 201 2.50 2.43 -6.29
C ARG A 201 1.52 1.31 -6.57
N THR A 202 2.11 0.16 -6.88
CA THR A 202 1.46 -1.14 -7.01
C THR A 202 1.40 -1.83 -5.65
N ALA A 203 0.55 -2.85 -5.52
CA ALA A 203 0.49 -3.63 -4.29
C ALA A 203 1.81 -4.36 -4.04
N VAL A 204 2.46 -4.84 -5.11
CA VAL A 204 3.78 -5.49 -5.01
C VAL A 204 4.84 -4.54 -4.47
N GLU A 205 4.88 -3.30 -4.97
CA GLU A 205 5.77 -2.26 -4.45
C GLU A 205 5.57 -2.09 -2.95
N LEU A 206 4.34 -1.79 -2.50
CA LEU A 206 4.03 -1.57 -1.09
C LEU A 206 4.42 -2.75 -0.20
N ALA A 207 4.15 -3.99 -0.64
CA ALA A 207 4.57 -5.19 0.10
C ALA A 207 6.10 -5.33 0.19
N VAL A 208 6.84 -5.01 -0.89
CA VAL A 208 8.31 -5.00 -0.88
C VAL A 208 8.83 -3.90 0.05
N LEU A 209 8.27 -2.70 -0.05
CA LEU A 209 8.66 -1.54 0.75
C LEU A 209 8.46 -1.78 2.26
N GLY A 210 7.31 -2.35 2.64
CA GLY A 210 6.98 -2.73 4.01
C GLY A 210 7.73 -3.97 4.52
N GLY A 211 8.42 -4.70 3.64
CA GLY A 211 9.15 -5.91 4.03
C GLY A 211 8.26 -7.11 4.32
N HIS A 212 7.06 -7.17 3.74
CA HIS A 212 6.01 -8.15 4.04
C HIS A 212 6.24 -9.48 3.32
N ARG A 213 7.19 -10.25 3.82
CA ARG A 213 7.62 -11.53 3.22
C ARG A 213 6.48 -12.53 3.01
N GLU A 214 5.58 -12.69 3.98
CA GLU A 214 4.45 -13.64 3.88
C GLU A 214 3.51 -13.30 2.71
N VAL A 215 3.29 -12.02 2.45
CA VAL A 215 2.52 -11.53 1.31
C VAL A 215 3.24 -11.88 -0.01
N LEU A 216 4.54 -11.57 -0.08
CA LEU A 216 5.37 -11.81 -1.28
C LEU A 216 5.53 -13.30 -1.61
N GLU A 217 5.50 -14.18 -0.60
CA GLU A 217 5.57 -15.63 -0.77
C GLU A 217 4.36 -16.19 -1.54
N GLN A 218 3.24 -15.46 -1.63
CA GLN A 218 2.09 -15.88 -2.42
C GLN A 218 2.42 -15.87 -3.92
N LYS A 219 2.28 -17.04 -4.57
CA LYS A 219 2.66 -17.24 -5.99
C LYS A 219 1.88 -16.37 -6.98
N LYS A 220 0.61 -16.09 -6.67
CA LYS A 220 -0.25 -15.24 -7.53
C LYS A 220 -0.03 -13.75 -7.30
N PHE A 221 0.63 -13.38 -6.21
CA PHE A 221 0.90 -11.98 -5.88
C PHE A 221 2.16 -11.49 -6.59
N LEU A 222 3.31 -12.07 -6.25
CA LEU A 222 4.60 -11.74 -6.87
C LEU A 222 4.86 -12.68 -8.05
N THR A 223 4.50 -12.21 -9.24
CA THR A 223 4.75 -12.91 -10.51
C THR A 223 6.12 -12.53 -11.09
N ALA A 224 6.52 -13.25 -12.15
CA ALA A 224 7.69 -12.90 -12.94
C ALA A 224 7.55 -11.48 -13.52
N PRO A 225 8.69 -10.77 -13.73
CA PRO A 225 8.67 -9.44 -14.32
C PRO A 225 8.06 -9.48 -15.73
N ASP A 226 7.26 -8.47 -16.04
CA ASP A 226 6.59 -8.31 -17.32
C ASP A 226 7.10 -7.02 -17.98
N PRO A 227 7.88 -7.11 -19.08
CA PRO A 227 8.40 -5.93 -19.76
C PRO A 227 7.32 -4.96 -20.27
N SER A 228 6.08 -5.43 -20.44
CA SER A 228 4.95 -4.56 -20.80
C SER A 228 4.42 -3.71 -19.65
N ARG A 229 4.85 -4.01 -18.40
CA ARG A 229 4.45 -3.33 -17.17
C ARG A 229 5.69 -2.69 -16.51
N PRO A 230 5.98 -1.39 -16.74
CA PRO A 230 7.16 -0.71 -16.19
C PRO A 230 7.28 -0.83 -14.67
N ALA A 231 6.16 -0.77 -13.95
CA ALA A 231 6.11 -0.92 -12.49
C ALA A 231 6.68 -2.27 -11.99
N SER A 232 6.68 -3.32 -12.82
CA SER A 232 7.30 -4.60 -12.46
C SER A 232 8.84 -4.56 -12.41
N MET A 233 9.43 -3.45 -12.87
CA MET A 233 10.87 -3.24 -12.96
C MET A 233 11.37 -2.04 -12.14
N GLU A 234 10.50 -1.15 -11.66
CA GLU A 234 10.92 0.08 -10.97
C GLU A 234 11.27 -0.15 -9.49
N PHE A 235 10.59 -1.10 -8.84
CA PHE A 235 10.67 -1.23 -7.38
C PHE A 235 12.00 -1.75 -6.84
N ILE A 236 12.83 -2.39 -7.68
CA ILE A 236 14.10 -2.99 -7.25
C ILE A 236 15.06 -1.95 -6.68
N GLU A 237 14.97 -0.69 -7.15
CA GLU A 237 15.83 0.41 -6.69
C GLU A 237 15.56 0.83 -5.25
N TYR A 238 14.45 0.42 -4.64
CA TYR A 238 14.08 0.77 -3.26
C TYR A 238 14.48 -0.31 -2.23
N ILE A 239 14.95 -1.47 -2.68
CA ILE A 239 15.28 -2.63 -1.84
C ILE A 239 16.39 -2.34 -0.82
N TRP A 240 17.25 -1.35 -1.05
CA TRP A 240 18.41 -1.06 -0.18
C TRP A 240 18.04 -0.72 1.27
N TRP A 241 16.80 -0.32 1.53
CA TRP A 241 16.33 -0.04 2.88
C TRP A 241 15.85 -1.29 3.63
N LEU A 242 15.64 -2.40 2.93
CA LEU A 242 15.16 -3.63 3.54
C LEU A 242 16.16 -4.18 4.56
N ARG A 243 15.64 -4.86 5.57
CA ARG A 243 16.45 -5.50 6.61
C ARG A 243 16.57 -7.02 6.44
N ASP A 244 15.82 -7.61 5.52
CA ASP A 244 15.80 -9.06 5.26
C ASP A 244 16.29 -9.36 3.85
N SER A 245 17.47 -9.98 3.73
CA SER A 245 18.00 -10.45 2.45
C SER A 245 17.15 -11.55 1.81
N GLY A 246 16.30 -12.22 2.58
CA GLY A 246 15.34 -13.22 2.11
C GLY A 246 14.32 -12.68 1.11
N ILE A 247 13.99 -11.38 1.16
CA ILE A 247 13.12 -10.75 0.16
C ILE A 247 13.84 -10.67 -1.20
N VAL A 248 15.13 -10.31 -1.21
CA VAL A 248 15.94 -10.31 -2.45
C VAL A 248 16.03 -11.72 -3.00
N GLN A 249 16.28 -12.72 -2.15
CA GLN A 249 16.30 -14.12 -2.58
C GLN A 249 14.96 -14.53 -3.20
N LEU A 250 13.83 -14.14 -2.60
CA LEU A 250 12.51 -14.43 -3.11
C LEU A 250 12.27 -13.78 -4.48
N LEU A 251 12.65 -12.51 -4.65
CA LEU A 251 12.55 -11.80 -5.93
C LEU A 251 13.34 -12.51 -7.04
N LEU A 252 14.57 -12.90 -6.74
CA LEU A 252 15.43 -13.64 -7.68
C LEU A 252 14.81 -14.99 -8.08
N VAL A 253 14.29 -15.76 -7.11
CA VAL A 253 13.58 -17.02 -7.35
C VAL A 253 12.31 -16.82 -8.19
N ARG A 254 11.68 -15.64 -8.10
CA ARG A 254 10.52 -15.26 -8.92
C ARG A 254 10.89 -14.71 -10.30
N GLY A 255 12.17 -14.65 -10.64
CA GLY A 255 12.65 -14.27 -11.97
C GLY A 255 13.01 -12.80 -12.12
N HIS A 256 12.98 -12.00 -11.05
CA HIS A 256 13.44 -10.60 -11.04
C HIS A 256 14.98 -10.53 -11.07
N LYS A 257 15.56 -10.95 -12.18
CA LYS A 257 17.02 -11.05 -12.34
C LYS A 257 17.66 -9.69 -12.62
N PRO A 258 18.85 -9.41 -12.06
CA PRO A 258 19.58 -8.16 -12.31
C PRO A 258 19.80 -7.85 -13.80
N THR A 259 19.96 -8.89 -14.63
CA THR A 259 20.20 -8.75 -16.07
C THR A 259 19.06 -8.10 -16.84
N LEU A 260 17.85 -8.07 -16.27
CA LEU A 260 16.67 -7.47 -16.89
C LEU A 260 16.67 -5.94 -16.77
N TYR A 261 17.43 -5.38 -15.82
CA TYR A 261 17.47 -3.94 -15.56
C TYR A 261 18.58 -3.27 -16.36
N LYS A 262 18.30 -2.04 -16.83
CA LYS A 262 19.20 -1.27 -17.70
C LYS A 262 20.59 -1.07 -17.10
N ASP A 263 20.68 -0.81 -15.80
CA ASP A 263 21.92 -0.60 -15.08
C ASP A 263 22.48 -1.87 -14.43
N ARG A 264 21.82 -3.02 -14.63
CA ARG A 264 22.08 -4.30 -13.96
C ARG A 264 22.23 -4.19 -12.44
N CYS A 265 21.38 -3.37 -11.82
CA CYS A 265 21.35 -3.10 -10.38
C CYS A 265 22.62 -2.42 -9.84
N SER A 266 23.42 -1.78 -10.69
CA SER A 266 24.61 -1.04 -10.27
C SER A 266 24.28 0.06 -9.25
N CYS A 267 23.20 0.83 -9.48
CA CYS A 267 22.78 1.88 -8.56
C CYS A 267 22.38 1.30 -7.20
N LEU A 268 21.70 0.16 -7.19
CA LEU A 268 21.31 -0.56 -5.97
C LEU A 268 22.54 -1.04 -5.18
N ILE A 269 23.52 -1.67 -5.84
CA ILE A 269 24.77 -2.10 -5.20
C ILE A 269 25.52 -0.89 -4.61
N THR A 270 25.66 0.20 -5.37
CA THR A 270 26.30 1.43 -4.89
C THR A 270 25.57 2.00 -3.68
N ARG A 271 24.23 1.99 -3.67
CA ARG A 271 23.44 2.50 -2.56
C ARG A 271 23.54 1.61 -1.31
N LEU A 272 23.46 0.29 -1.46
CA LEU A 272 23.70 -0.69 -0.38
C LEU A 272 25.08 -0.48 0.25
N LEU A 273 26.14 -0.40 -0.56
CA LEU A 273 27.51 -0.19 -0.10
C LEU A 273 27.71 1.18 0.58
N SER A 274 27.02 2.21 0.10
CA SER A 274 27.13 3.58 0.65
C SER A 274 26.30 3.78 1.93
N THR A 275 25.40 2.84 2.25
CA THR A 275 24.47 2.93 3.39
C THR A 275 24.62 1.75 4.35
N LEU A 276 25.75 1.03 4.30
CA LEU A 276 26.05 -0.02 5.27
C LEU A 276 25.92 0.52 6.69
N ASP A 277 25.11 -0.18 7.51
CA ASP A 277 24.80 0.18 8.90
C ASP A 277 24.05 1.52 9.11
N ARG A 278 23.67 2.24 8.04
CA ARG A 278 22.93 3.50 8.19
C ARG A 278 21.43 3.25 8.30
N ASP A 279 20.85 3.72 9.40
CA ASP A 279 19.42 3.81 9.57
C ASP A 279 18.95 5.26 9.41
N ILE A 280 18.06 5.51 8.45
CA ILE A 280 17.55 6.85 8.15
C ILE A 280 16.64 7.33 9.29
N PHE A 281 15.99 6.41 10.00
CA PHE A 281 15.07 6.73 11.10
C PHE A 281 15.76 6.87 12.46
N GLU A 282 17.05 6.51 12.58
CA GLU A 282 17.82 6.70 13.82
C GLU A 282 18.61 8.01 13.84
N SER A 283 18.71 8.75 12.73
CA SER A 283 19.55 9.95 12.67
C SER A 283 19.05 11.09 13.56
N ASP A 284 17.78 11.09 13.98
CA ASP A 284 17.17 12.22 14.72
C ASP A 284 17.03 12.03 16.23
N ARG A 285 17.16 10.82 16.77
CA ARG A 285 16.95 10.60 18.23
C ARG A 285 18.18 10.82 19.09
N SER A 286 19.35 11.04 18.49
CA SER A 286 20.57 11.33 19.24
C SER A 286 21.29 12.53 18.62
N GLY A 287 20.94 13.73 19.07
CA GLY A 287 21.69 14.98 18.87
C GLY A 287 23.09 14.99 19.54
N GLY A 288 23.76 13.84 19.56
CA GLY A 288 25.15 13.69 19.92
C GLY A 288 25.85 13.02 18.76
N GLY A 289 26.72 13.76 18.06
CA GLY A 289 27.47 13.23 16.93
C GLY A 289 28.04 11.86 17.25
N ARG A 290 27.51 10.80 16.60
CA ARG A 290 28.07 9.45 16.67
C ARG A 290 29.54 9.61 16.27
N ARG A 291 30.46 9.49 17.23
CA ARG A 291 31.87 9.25 16.90
C ARG A 291 31.85 8.05 15.97
N ALA A 292 32.34 8.22 14.73
CA ALA A 292 32.35 7.16 13.74
C ALA A 292 32.94 5.90 14.37
N SER A 293 32.07 4.94 14.69
CA SER A 293 32.50 3.66 15.23
C SER A 293 33.39 3.04 14.15
N ARG A 294 34.58 2.60 14.54
CA ARG A 294 35.48 1.84 13.66
C ARG A 294 35.27 0.37 13.95
N ASP A 295 35.39 -0.47 12.93
CA ASP A 295 35.16 -1.91 13.03
C ASP A 295 33.68 -2.28 13.24
N VAL A 296 32.78 -1.59 12.54
CA VAL A 296 31.33 -1.85 12.60
C VAL A 296 31.02 -3.20 11.95
N ASP A 297 30.26 -4.03 12.66
CA ASP A 297 29.74 -5.32 12.19
C ASP A 297 28.34 -5.56 12.74
N SER A 298 27.34 -4.88 12.17
CA SER A 298 25.95 -5.00 12.58
C SER A 298 25.20 -6.06 11.78
N TYR A 299 24.10 -6.58 12.34
CA TYR A 299 23.18 -7.46 11.63
C TYR A 299 22.70 -6.82 10.31
N ARG A 300 22.38 -5.52 10.31
CA ARG A 300 21.94 -4.80 9.11
C ARG A 300 23.01 -4.79 8.03
N ALA A 301 24.26 -4.49 8.38
CA ALA A 301 25.35 -4.50 7.43
C ALA A 301 25.59 -5.90 6.86
N GLN A 302 25.47 -6.96 7.68
CA GLN A 302 25.56 -8.35 7.22
C GLN A 302 24.45 -8.68 6.21
N GLU A 303 23.20 -8.27 6.49
CA GLU A 303 22.08 -8.47 5.56
C GLU A 303 22.26 -7.71 4.25
N GLN A 304 22.72 -6.45 4.30
CA GLN A 304 23.04 -5.68 3.08
C GLN A 304 24.16 -6.33 2.27
N LEU A 305 25.19 -6.88 2.93
CA LEU A 305 26.26 -7.61 2.23
C LEU A 305 25.74 -8.90 1.58
N LYS A 306 24.84 -9.64 2.26
CA LYS A 306 24.16 -10.81 1.67
C LYS A 306 23.29 -10.41 0.48
N MET A 307 22.58 -9.29 0.53
CA MET A 307 21.83 -8.77 -0.62
C MET A 307 22.75 -8.52 -1.82
N ILE A 308 23.89 -7.86 -1.59
CA ILE A 308 24.90 -7.63 -2.64
C ILE A 308 25.40 -8.97 -3.20
N GLN A 309 25.70 -9.94 -2.34
CA GLN A 309 26.13 -11.28 -2.76
C GLN A 309 25.11 -11.96 -3.66
N LEU A 310 23.84 -11.96 -3.25
CA LEU A 310 22.74 -12.55 -4.01
C LEU A 310 22.60 -11.89 -5.39
N LEU A 311 22.62 -10.56 -5.45
CA LEU A 311 22.53 -9.80 -6.70
C LEU A 311 23.71 -10.11 -7.62
N ILE A 312 24.95 -10.07 -7.13
CA ILE A 312 26.14 -10.36 -7.93
C ILE A 312 26.12 -11.80 -8.45
N SER A 313 25.67 -12.76 -7.63
CA SER A 313 25.58 -14.16 -8.05
C SER A 313 24.61 -14.41 -9.20
N GLU A 314 23.60 -13.55 -9.36
CA GLU A 314 22.62 -13.60 -10.46
C GLU A 314 22.95 -12.62 -11.60
N GLY A 315 24.19 -12.11 -11.65
CA GLY A 315 24.70 -11.32 -12.78
C GLY A 315 24.52 -9.80 -12.67
N ALA A 316 24.33 -9.27 -11.46
CA ALA A 316 24.41 -7.83 -11.21
C ALA A 316 25.84 -7.31 -11.42
N LEU A 317 25.96 -6.08 -11.90
CA LEU A 317 27.26 -5.43 -12.13
C LEU A 317 27.38 -4.18 -11.27
N TRP A 318 28.56 -3.95 -10.70
CA TRP A 318 28.90 -2.69 -10.05
C TRP A 318 29.67 -1.78 -11.03
N LYS A 319 28.95 -0.77 -11.53
CA LYS A 319 29.40 0.25 -12.50
C LYS A 319 29.17 1.65 -11.90
N PRO A 320 30.07 2.15 -11.04
CA PRO A 320 29.97 3.50 -10.48
C PRO A 320 29.91 4.55 -11.61
N LYS A 321 29.03 5.55 -11.46
CA LYS A 321 28.88 6.63 -12.44
C LYS A 321 30.10 7.56 -12.46
N ASP A 322 30.70 7.79 -11.30
CA ASP A 322 31.80 8.73 -11.12
C ASP A 322 32.71 8.32 -9.94
N LYS A 323 33.80 9.09 -9.76
CA LYS A 323 34.73 8.90 -8.64
C LYS A 323 34.12 9.27 -7.28
N ASP A 324 33.04 10.05 -7.25
CA ASP A 324 32.38 10.47 -6.02
C ASP A 324 31.51 9.34 -5.44
N GLU A 325 30.88 8.51 -6.26
CA GLU A 325 30.24 7.25 -5.85
C GLU A 325 31.26 6.32 -5.20
N ILE A 326 32.41 6.10 -5.84
CA ILE A 326 33.49 5.28 -5.29
C ILE A 326 34.00 5.86 -3.97
N LYS A 327 34.13 7.19 -3.87
CA LYS A 327 34.52 7.88 -2.65
C LYS A 327 33.51 7.65 -1.52
N ARG A 328 32.20 7.74 -1.77
CA ARG A 328 31.13 7.49 -0.78
C ARG A 328 31.17 6.05 -0.27
N VAL A 329 31.27 5.08 -1.18
CA VAL A 329 31.43 3.66 -0.83
C VAL A 329 32.68 3.45 0.03
N ARG A 330 33.82 4.02 -0.38
CA ARG A 330 35.08 3.93 0.37
C ARG A 330 34.97 4.49 1.78
N GLN A 331 34.35 5.66 1.95
CA GLN A 331 34.15 6.29 3.26
C GLN A 331 33.32 5.42 4.20
N THR A 332 32.35 4.69 3.66
CA THR A 332 31.53 3.75 4.42
C THR A 332 32.34 2.52 4.80
N LEU A 333 32.98 1.86 3.83
CA LEU A 333 33.79 0.65 4.07
C LEU A 333 34.97 0.86 5.04
N ILE A 334 35.53 2.08 5.14
CA ILE A 334 36.57 2.41 6.12
C ILE A 334 36.07 2.30 7.57
N GLN A 335 34.77 2.50 7.80
CA GLN A 335 34.15 2.44 9.14
C GLN A 335 33.78 0.99 9.52
N MET A 336 33.51 0.15 8.50
CA MET A 336 33.13 -1.24 8.66
C MET A 336 34.30 -2.13 9.06
N ALA A 337 33.99 -3.34 9.55
CA ALA A 337 34.99 -4.37 9.77
C ALA A 337 35.72 -4.71 8.44
N PRO A 338 37.05 -4.99 8.45
CA PRO A 338 37.83 -5.21 7.23
C PRO A 338 37.30 -6.35 6.33
N LYS A 339 36.52 -7.28 6.90
CA LYS A 339 35.89 -8.39 6.19
C LYS A 339 34.95 -7.93 5.08
N TYR A 340 34.20 -6.84 5.26
CA TYR A 340 33.23 -6.34 4.29
C TYR A 340 33.88 -5.97 2.96
N THR A 341 34.99 -5.23 3.02
CA THR A 341 35.76 -4.87 1.82
C THR A 341 36.34 -6.10 1.14
N TYR A 342 36.87 -7.06 1.92
CA TYR A 342 37.44 -8.27 1.36
C TYR A 342 36.37 -9.14 0.68
N GLU A 343 35.26 -9.40 1.35
CA GLU A 343 34.16 -10.21 0.83
C GLU A 343 33.59 -9.56 -0.42
N PHE A 344 33.39 -8.23 -0.42
CA PHE A 344 32.97 -7.52 -1.62
C PHE A 344 33.93 -7.70 -2.80
N VAL A 345 35.24 -7.49 -2.59
CA VAL A 345 36.25 -7.68 -3.64
C VAL A 345 36.27 -9.13 -4.15
N GLN A 346 36.13 -10.10 -3.25
CA GLN A 346 36.11 -11.52 -3.62
C GLN A 346 34.87 -11.84 -4.47
N MET A 347 33.68 -11.44 -4.03
CA MET A 347 32.44 -11.69 -4.77
C MET A 347 32.47 -11.08 -6.17
N VAL A 348 33.01 -9.87 -6.28
CA VAL A 348 33.21 -9.16 -7.55
C VAL A 348 34.20 -9.89 -8.45
N HIS A 349 35.31 -10.40 -7.91
CA HIS A 349 36.28 -11.19 -8.66
C HIS A 349 35.67 -12.48 -9.19
N ASP A 350 34.99 -13.23 -8.33
CA ASP A 350 34.43 -14.54 -8.66
C ASP A 350 33.39 -14.46 -9.79
N HIS A 351 32.65 -13.34 -9.88
CA HIS A 351 31.58 -13.13 -10.87
C HIS A 351 31.94 -12.12 -11.96
N GLN A 352 33.17 -11.60 -11.98
CA GLN A 352 33.61 -10.57 -12.92
C GLN A 352 32.66 -9.36 -12.96
N ALA A 353 32.19 -8.94 -11.78
CA ALA A 353 31.05 -8.04 -11.63
C ALA A 353 31.41 -6.55 -11.65
N ALA A 354 32.69 -6.19 -11.67
CA ALA A 354 33.14 -4.79 -11.67
C ALA A 354 34.42 -4.63 -12.51
N SER A 355 34.74 -3.41 -12.94
CA SER A 355 35.98 -3.15 -13.66
C SER A 355 37.18 -3.13 -12.71
N ARG A 356 38.35 -3.53 -13.21
CA ARG A 356 39.62 -3.42 -12.50
C ARG A 356 39.88 -1.98 -12.07
N ARG A 357 39.63 -1.01 -12.96
CA ARG A 357 39.83 0.42 -12.71
C ARG A 357 39.04 0.92 -11.51
N ASP A 358 37.77 0.52 -11.39
CA ASP A 358 36.90 0.97 -10.30
C ASP A 358 37.34 0.39 -8.95
N LEU A 359 37.79 -0.87 -8.94
CA LEU A 359 38.28 -1.53 -7.73
C LEU A 359 39.64 -1.00 -7.29
N GLU A 360 40.54 -0.72 -8.24
CA GLU A 360 41.81 -0.04 -7.96
C GLU A 360 41.57 1.34 -7.35
N GLU A 361 40.66 2.13 -7.91
CA GLU A 361 40.29 3.41 -7.32
C GLU A 361 39.71 3.19 -5.92
N LEU A 362 38.78 2.25 -5.70
CA LEU A 362 38.18 1.96 -4.39
C LEU A 362 39.25 1.74 -3.30
N VAL A 363 40.27 0.93 -3.57
CA VAL A 363 41.30 0.56 -2.59
C VAL A 363 42.53 1.48 -2.56
N ARG A 364 42.60 2.50 -3.43
CA ARG A 364 43.79 3.34 -3.64
C ARG A 364 44.29 4.07 -2.39
N THR A 365 43.42 4.41 -1.45
CA THR A 365 43.80 5.33 -0.35
C THR A 365 44.68 4.66 0.72
N PRO A 366 45.62 5.40 1.34
CA PRO A 366 46.49 4.84 2.38
C PRO A 366 45.72 4.21 3.54
N THR A 367 44.59 4.83 3.93
CA THR A 367 43.70 4.31 4.98
C THR A 367 43.14 2.93 4.62
N MET A 368 42.70 2.76 3.37
CA MET A 368 42.14 1.48 2.91
C MET A 368 43.25 0.41 2.84
N VAL A 369 44.42 0.77 2.32
CA VAL A 369 45.61 -0.13 2.31
C VAL A 369 46.00 -0.55 3.73
N GLN A 370 45.90 0.35 4.71
CA GLN A 370 46.19 0.04 6.11
C GLN A 370 45.16 -0.92 6.72
N ILE A 371 43.86 -0.72 6.46
CA ILE A 371 42.78 -1.62 6.91
C ILE A 371 42.97 -3.02 6.34
N LEU A 372 43.41 -3.10 5.08
CA LEU A 372 43.58 -4.35 4.34
C LEU A 372 44.96 -4.99 4.54
N LYS A 373 45.83 -4.46 5.41
CA LYS A 373 47.22 -4.95 5.61
C LYS A 373 47.31 -6.47 5.79
N ARG A 374 46.39 -7.05 6.57
CA ARG A 374 46.35 -8.49 6.86
C ARG A 374 46.13 -9.36 5.61
N ARG A 375 45.50 -8.82 4.56
CA ARG A 375 45.23 -9.49 3.27
C ARG A 375 45.84 -8.76 2.07
N SER A 376 46.88 -7.96 2.32
CA SER A 376 47.53 -7.06 1.36
C SER A 376 48.10 -7.76 0.11
N ARG A 377 48.40 -9.06 0.18
CA ARG A 377 48.87 -9.85 -0.98
C ARG A 377 47.73 -10.40 -1.84
N GLN A 378 46.56 -10.69 -1.25
CA GLN A 378 45.45 -11.33 -1.94
C GLN A 378 44.64 -10.32 -2.76
N ILE A 379 44.37 -9.14 -2.21
CA ILE A 379 43.51 -8.14 -2.85
C ILE A 379 44.06 -7.65 -4.20
N PRO A 380 45.35 -7.27 -4.33
CA PRO A 380 45.91 -6.91 -5.63
C PRO A 380 45.85 -8.04 -6.66
N ALA A 381 46.03 -9.29 -6.22
CA ALA A 381 45.93 -10.45 -7.10
C ALA A 381 44.50 -10.68 -7.62
N LEU A 382 43.49 -10.52 -6.74
CA LEU A 382 42.07 -10.57 -7.12
C LEU A 382 41.72 -9.45 -8.10
N ILE A 383 42.18 -8.22 -7.84
CA ILE A 383 41.92 -7.07 -8.70
C ILE A 383 42.60 -7.22 -10.07
N ALA A 384 43.82 -7.79 -10.12
CA ALA A 384 44.52 -8.03 -11.38
C ALA A 384 43.82 -9.03 -12.31
N GLY A 385 43.00 -9.93 -11.75
CA GLY A 385 42.19 -10.89 -12.51
C GLY A 385 40.85 -10.35 -13.02
N LEU A 386 40.55 -9.06 -12.83
CA LEU A 386 39.35 -8.40 -13.35
C LEU A 386 39.59 -7.79 -14.74
N PRO A 387 38.54 -7.62 -15.57
CA PRO A 387 38.66 -6.96 -16.85
C PRO A 387 38.97 -5.46 -16.65
N GLU A 388 39.72 -4.88 -17.58
CA GLU A 388 40.09 -3.46 -17.52
C GLU A 388 38.85 -2.56 -17.56
N GLU A 389 37.91 -2.88 -18.44
CA GLU A 389 36.57 -2.29 -18.49
C GLU A 389 35.52 -3.41 -18.61
N LEU A 390 34.34 -3.18 -18.02
CA LEU A 390 33.24 -4.13 -18.16
C LEU A 390 32.67 -4.10 -19.58
N PRO A 391 32.21 -5.23 -20.13
CA PRO A 391 31.59 -5.25 -21.44
C PRO A 391 30.46 -4.23 -21.54
N THR A 392 30.55 -3.38 -22.57
CA THR A 392 29.56 -2.39 -22.97
C THR A 392 28.39 -3.08 -23.69
N GLY A 393 27.59 -3.80 -22.91
CA GLY A 393 26.26 -4.27 -23.30
C GLY A 393 26.18 -5.59 -24.06
N ALA A 394 25.25 -6.43 -23.61
CA ALA A 394 24.32 -7.14 -24.47
C ALA A 394 22.93 -6.84 -23.91
#